data_AF-A0A7Y9DNI5-F1
#
_entry.id   AF-A0A7Y9DNI5-F1
#
_cell.length_a   1.000
_cell.length_b   1.000
_cell.length_c   1.000
_cell.angle_alpha   90.00
_cell.angle_beta   90.00
_cell.angle_gamma   90.00
#
_symmetry.space_group_name_H-M   'P 1'
#
loop_
_entity.id
_entity.type
_entity.pdbx_description
1 polymer ?
#
loop_
_entity_poly.entity_id
_entity_poly.type
_entity_poly.pdbx_seq_one_letter_code
_entity_poly.pdbx_strand_id
1 'polypeptide(L)'
;MFAGIPVDRRRFLATGLSSAVLGALAATGAPAACAVPGGRRTVSGAAAAGVPVRTAPVVGVLGSDARTAPDLSAAGLTSVTLQVAWDAAQPVAGAALAAGYVARLRARTAAYRAQGLSVVLDTGLQYPPQWVLDLPDARFVDQFGARHTATTESGENVPDAVWNPKVRSAQAAYLSALGAALGRGTFSAVRVGGLLTGELRLPRDAHGAIEATTGTGSWWSFSRYAQASSPVPGYKPGVCPRDRAKDARFLEHYLSSLAAYQDFLVGATAAAFSGDLLVLYPSYAVRPGDVAGAVAAALSRGAVRYSELVQGLDVARLVARLATYRVRAVVYSTWLDGPQFGTADGDLSPVAYLARLAAPLKLSVGGENSSDSAEDLAALRLCQQRAKALGLSHVFWFNDVTVNRDPVLARALARTFAP
;
A
#
# COMPACT_ATOMS: atom_id res chain seq x y z
N MET A 1 20.98 -8.34 25.06
CA MET A 1 20.57 -9.61 25.68
C MET A 1 19.09 -9.48 26.00
N PHE A 2 18.20 -9.79 25.04
CA PHE A 2 16.74 -9.78 25.23
C PHE A 2 16.24 -11.16 24.84
N ALA A 3 15.82 -11.92 25.86
CA ALA A 3 15.28 -13.26 25.71
C ALA A 3 13.86 -13.19 25.14
N GLY A 4 13.57 -14.08 24.19
CA GLY A 4 12.33 -14.15 23.44
C GLY A 4 11.09 -14.42 24.28
N ILE A 5 10.02 -13.69 23.98
CA ILE A 5 8.66 -14.02 24.39
C ILE A 5 8.06 -14.86 23.24
N PRO A 6 7.53 -16.07 23.50
CA PRO A 6 6.89 -16.87 22.47
C PRO A 6 5.52 -16.27 22.13
N VAL A 7 5.36 -15.83 20.87
CA VAL A 7 4.07 -15.42 20.32
C VAL A 7 3.27 -16.68 20.00
N ASP A 8 2.13 -16.87 20.69
CA ASP A 8 1.18 -17.94 20.40
C ASP A 8 0.48 -17.70 19.05
N ARG A 9 0.87 -18.48 18.04
CA ARG A 9 0.45 -18.36 16.63
C ARG A 9 -0.91 -18.99 16.33
N ARG A 10 -1.72 -19.40 17.32
CA ARG A 10 -2.93 -20.21 17.09
C ARG A 10 -4.24 -19.44 16.81
N ARG A 11 -4.21 -18.12 16.58
CA ARG A 11 -5.47 -17.33 16.44
C ARG A 11 -5.76 -16.67 15.09
N PHE A 12 -4.98 -16.91 14.04
CA PHE A 12 -5.30 -16.40 12.68
C PHE A 12 -6.17 -17.34 11.82
N LEU A 13 -6.58 -18.49 12.33
CA LEU A 13 -7.43 -19.44 11.60
C LEU A 13 -8.87 -19.38 12.09
N ALA A 14 -9.62 -18.37 11.65
CA ALA A 14 -11.07 -18.42 11.70
C ALA A 14 -11.67 -17.53 10.60
N THR A 15 -11.81 -18.10 9.40
CA THR A 15 -13.09 -18.29 8.67
C THR A 15 -12.86 -18.36 7.16
N GLY A 16 -13.20 -19.50 6.54
CA GLY A 16 -13.37 -19.59 5.09
C GLY A 16 -12.76 -20.82 4.42
N LEU A 17 -13.13 -22.03 4.85
CA LEU A 17 -12.96 -23.24 4.04
C LEU A 17 -14.01 -23.24 2.91
N SER A 18 -13.59 -23.49 1.66
CA SER A 18 -14.47 -23.98 0.59
C SER A 18 -13.71 -24.77 -0.48
N SER A 19 -14.31 -25.91 -0.82
CA SER A 19 -13.79 -27.01 -1.62
C SER A 19 -13.65 -26.71 -3.13
N ALA A 20 -12.63 -27.33 -3.74
CA ALA A 20 -12.31 -27.25 -5.16
C ALA A 20 -13.26 -28.06 -6.06
N VAL A 21 -13.54 -27.54 -7.27
CA VAL A 21 -14.10 -28.29 -8.41
C VAL A 21 -13.21 -28.01 -9.62
N LEU A 22 -12.72 -29.08 -10.25
CA LEU A 22 -11.93 -29.08 -11.49
C LEU A 22 -12.84 -28.88 -12.71
N GLY A 23 -12.39 -28.07 -13.67
CA GLY A 23 -12.98 -27.97 -15.01
C GLY A 23 -12.01 -27.31 -15.98
N ALA A 24 -11.51 -28.09 -16.94
CA ALA A 24 -10.62 -27.66 -18.01
C ALA A 24 -11.41 -27.12 -19.22
N LEU A 25 -10.88 -26.11 -19.92
CA LEU A 25 -10.72 -26.08 -21.39
C LEU A 25 -10.13 -24.74 -21.86
N ALA A 26 -9.31 -24.85 -22.91
CA ALA A 26 -8.51 -23.81 -23.53
C ALA A 26 -9.28 -23.05 -24.63
N ALA A 27 -8.91 -21.78 -24.85
CA ALA A 27 -8.93 -21.15 -26.17
C ALA A 27 -8.04 -19.91 -26.20
N THR A 28 -7.22 -19.82 -27.25
CA THR A 28 -6.26 -18.75 -27.56
C THR A 28 -6.93 -17.63 -28.36
N GLY A 29 -6.62 -16.37 -28.03
CA GLY A 29 -7.03 -15.20 -28.81
C GLY A 29 -6.05 -14.05 -28.59
N ALA A 30 -5.38 -13.61 -29.66
CA ALA A 30 -4.44 -12.49 -29.67
C ALA A 30 -5.17 -11.13 -29.59
N PRO A 31 -4.62 -10.09 -28.94
CA PRO A 31 -5.23 -8.77 -28.93
C PRO A 31 -4.79 -7.93 -30.15
N ALA A 32 -5.78 -7.32 -30.80
CA ALA A 32 -5.62 -6.27 -31.79
C ALA A 32 -5.34 -4.92 -31.10
N ALA A 33 -4.34 -4.20 -31.60
CA ALA A 33 -3.98 -2.85 -31.14
C ALA A 33 -4.96 -1.81 -31.72
N CYS A 34 -5.60 -1.01 -30.85
CA CYS A 34 -6.33 0.19 -31.25
C CYS A 34 -5.47 1.43 -31.01
N ALA A 35 -5.17 2.15 -32.09
CA ALA A 35 -4.53 3.47 -32.07
C ALA A 35 -5.56 4.55 -31.72
N VAL A 36 -5.15 5.53 -30.91
CA VAL A 36 -5.95 6.72 -30.55
C VAL A 36 -5.30 7.96 -31.18
N PRO A 37 -6.01 8.76 -32.00
CA PRO A 37 -5.47 10.01 -32.53
C PRO A 37 -5.54 11.14 -31.49
N GLY A 38 -4.48 11.94 -31.45
CA GLY A 38 -4.30 13.06 -30.53
C GLY A 38 -5.12 14.29 -30.89
N GLY A 39 -6.01 14.70 -29.98
CA GLY A 39 -6.70 15.99 -30.00
C GLY A 39 -6.01 17.00 -29.09
N ARG A 40 -5.59 18.14 -29.66
CA ARG A 40 -5.00 19.29 -28.96
C ARG A 40 -6.07 19.98 -28.11
N ARG A 41 -5.87 20.09 -26.80
CA ARG A 41 -6.81 20.69 -25.85
C ARG A 41 -6.35 22.11 -25.48
N THR A 42 -7.20 23.10 -25.73
CA THR A 42 -7.04 24.49 -25.29
C THR A 42 -7.21 24.60 -23.77
N VAL A 43 -6.34 25.37 -23.13
CA VAL A 43 -6.34 25.57 -21.67
C VAL A 43 -7.05 26.89 -21.38
N SER A 44 -8.23 26.82 -20.74
CA SER A 44 -8.96 27.98 -20.23
C SER A 44 -8.42 28.38 -18.85
N GLY A 45 -8.33 29.69 -18.59
CA GLY A 45 -7.68 30.29 -17.44
C GLY A 45 -8.26 29.86 -16.09
N ALA A 46 -7.37 29.60 -15.13
CA ALA A 46 -7.71 29.21 -13.77
C ALA A 46 -8.23 30.42 -12.97
N ALA A 47 -9.49 30.35 -12.54
CA ALA A 47 -10.04 31.24 -11.52
C ALA A 47 -9.35 30.98 -10.16
N ALA A 48 -9.10 32.06 -9.42
CA ALA A 48 -8.45 32.02 -8.10
C ALA A 48 -9.22 31.11 -7.14
N ALA A 49 -8.55 30.08 -6.63
CA ALA A 49 -9.11 29.13 -5.68
C ALA A 49 -9.32 29.80 -4.31
N GLY A 50 -10.57 29.88 -3.88
CA GLY A 50 -10.92 30.28 -2.51
C GLY A 50 -10.28 29.34 -1.48
N VAL A 51 -10.05 29.87 -0.27
CA VAL A 51 -9.49 29.11 0.85
C VAL A 51 -10.42 27.92 1.16
N PRO A 52 -9.95 26.67 1.07
CA PRO A 52 -10.81 25.51 1.29
C PRO A 52 -11.27 25.49 2.75
N VAL A 53 -12.59 25.36 2.95
CA VAL A 53 -13.19 25.09 4.25
C VAL A 53 -12.58 23.79 4.77
N ARG A 54 -11.98 23.83 5.95
CA ARG A 54 -11.37 22.65 6.58
C ARG A 54 -12.48 21.70 6.99
N THR A 55 -12.70 20.65 6.20
CA THR A 55 -13.64 19.58 6.54
C THR A 55 -13.17 18.85 7.79
N ALA A 56 -14.11 18.39 8.61
CA ALA A 56 -13.77 17.53 9.74
C ALA A 56 -12.98 16.30 9.24
N PRO A 57 -11.96 15.86 9.98
CA PRO A 57 -11.16 14.72 9.56
C PRO A 57 -11.98 13.43 9.62
N VAL A 58 -11.64 12.50 8.73
CA VAL A 58 -12.22 11.16 8.66
C VAL A 58 -11.58 10.30 9.74
N VAL A 59 -12.41 9.66 10.56
CA VAL A 59 -11.98 8.86 11.70
C VAL A 59 -12.62 7.50 11.61
N GLY A 60 -11.81 6.45 11.55
CA GLY A 60 -12.33 5.13 11.33
C GLY A 60 -11.49 4.01 11.90
N VAL A 61 -11.88 2.80 11.52
CA VAL A 61 -11.25 1.55 11.92
C VAL A 61 -10.97 0.67 10.71
N LEU A 62 -9.93 -0.16 10.83
CA LEU A 62 -9.54 -1.15 9.84
C LEU A 62 -9.98 -2.54 10.28
N GLY A 63 -10.30 -3.39 9.31
CA GLY A 63 -10.61 -4.81 9.55
C GLY A 63 -11.97 -5.06 10.19
N SER A 64 -12.91 -4.10 10.14
CA SER A 64 -14.18 -4.22 10.85
C SER A 64 -15.14 -5.24 10.26
N ASP A 65 -15.96 -5.77 11.16
CA ASP A 65 -17.15 -6.55 10.82
C ASP A 65 -18.38 -5.64 10.66
N ALA A 66 -19.23 -5.90 9.67
CA ALA A 66 -20.47 -5.13 9.51
C ALA A 66 -21.42 -5.26 10.72
N ARG A 67 -21.29 -6.34 11.50
CA ARG A 67 -22.05 -6.57 12.74
C ARG A 67 -21.71 -5.56 13.84
N THR A 68 -20.53 -4.94 13.81
CA THR A 68 -20.07 -3.98 14.83
C THR A 68 -20.37 -2.53 14.41
N ALA A 69 -20.90 -2.31 13.21
CA ALA A 69 -21.23 -0.99 12.68
C ALA A 69 -22.09 -0.10 13.61
N PRO A 70 -23.13 -0.61 14.30
CA PRO A 70 -23.89 0.20 15.25
C PRO A 70 -23.05 0.73 16.41
N ASP A 71 -22.16 -0.10 16.96
CA ASP A 71 -21.30 0.27 18.08
C ASP A 71 -20.26 1.31 17.66
N LEU A 72 -19.66 1.13 16.47
CA LEU A 72 -18.72 2.08 15.89
C LEU A 72 -19.36 3.45 15.65
N SER A 73 -20.59 3.47 15.13
CA SER A 73 -21.36 4.70 14.90
C SER A 73 -21.75 5.37 16.22
N ALA A 74 -22.26 4.60 17.20
CA ALA A 74 -22.59 5.10 18.53
C ALA A 74 -21.37 5.65 19.29
N ALA A 75 -20.17 5.12 19.00
CA ALA A 75 -18.92 5.65 19.53
C ALA A 75 -18.51 6.99 18.92
N GLY A 76 -19.07 7.38 17.77
CA GLY A 76 -18.78 8.62 17.04
C GLY A 76 -17.75 8.48 15.91
N LEU A 77 -17.46 7.25 15.48
CA LEU A 77 -16.64 7.03 14.28
C LEU A 77 -17.43 7.41 13.03
N THR A 78 -16.71 7.87 12.00
CA THR A 78 -17.31 8.36 10.75
C THR A 78 -16.98 7.49 9.55
N SER A 79 -16.07 6.52 9.71
CA SER A 79 -15.59 5.69 8.60
C SER A 79 -15.18 4.29 9.02
N VAL A 80 -15.20 3.38 8.06
CA VAL A 80 -14.71 2.00 8.19
C VAL A 80 -14.01 1.58 6.91
N THR A 81 -13.03 0.68 7.03
CA THR A 81 -12.43 0.05 5.85
C THR A 81 -13.13 -1.26 5.50
N LEU A 82 -13.56 -1.38 4.25
CA LEU A 82 -14.01 -2.62 3.63
C LEU A 82 -12.84 -3.25 2.88
N GLN A 83 -12.32 -4.36 3.40
CA GLN A 83 -11.28 -5.13 2.73
C GLN A 83 -11.87 -6.14 1.74
N VAL A 84 -11.27 -6.15 0.56
CA VAL A 84 -11.49 -7.14 -0.49
C VAL A 84 -10.32 -8.13 -0.51
N ALA A 85 -10.57 -9.36 -0.94
CA ALA A 85 -9.54 -10.35 -1.23
C ALA A 85 -9.65 -10.70 -2.72
N TRP A 86 -8.61 -10.36 -3.51
CA TRP A 86 -8.66 -10.51 -4.96
C TRP A 86 -8.78 -11.99 -5.36
N ASP A 87 -8.06 -12.88 -4.68
CA ASP A 87 -8.15 -14.32 -4.84
C ASP A 87 -9.58 -14.87 -4.67
N ALA A 88 -10.35 -14.37 -3.71
CA ALA A 88 -11.75 -14.74 -3.50
C ALA A 88 -12.70 -14.06 -4.48
N ALA A 89 -12.38 -12.82 -4.88
CA ALA A 89 -13.19 -12.04 -5.82
C ALA A 89 -13.06 -12.57 -7.25
N GLN A 90 -11.87 -13.03 -7.67
CA GLN A 90 -11.58 -13.49 -9.02
C GLN A 90 -10.64 -14.72 -9.00
N PRO A 91 -11.11 -15.88 -8.52
CA PRO A 91 -10.27 -17.07 -8.37
C PRO A 91 -9.80 -17.68 -9.70
N VAL A 92 -10.46 -17.35 -10.81
CA VAL A 92 -10.18 -17.92 -12.15
C VAL A 92 -9.79 -16.82 -13.14
N ALA A 93 -8.73 -17.07 -13.90
CA ALA A 93 -8.24 -16.14 -14.92
C ALA A 93 -9.31 -15.80 -15.94
N GLY A 94 -9.50 -14.50 -16.21
CA GLY A 94 -10.45 -14.01 -17.21
C GLY A 94 -11.93 -14.17 -16.85
N ALA A 95 -12.26 -14.83 -15.73
CA ALA A 95 -13.63 -14.94 -15.28
C ALA A 95 -14.14 -13.60 -14.72
N ALA A 96 -15.47 -13.43 -14.75
CA ALA A 96 -16.14 -12.37 -14.02
C ALA A 96 -15.89 -12.52 -12.50
N LEU A 97 -16.09 -11.43 -11.76
CA LEU A 97 -16.01 -11.50 -10.30
C LEU A 97 -17.05 -12.48 -9.76
N ALA A 98 -16.68 -13.25 -8.74
CA ALA A 98 -17.55 -14.22 -8.10
C ALA A 98 -18.80 -13.52 -7.54
N ALA A 99 -19.96 -13.79 -8.15
CA ALA A 99 -21.20 -13.04 -7.89
C ALA A 99 -21.62 -13.08 -6.40
N GLY A 100 -21.51 -14.24 -5.75
CA GLY A 100 -21.80 -14.38 -4.33
C GLY A 100 -20.85 -13.59 -3.43
N TYR A 101 -19.58 -13.44 -3.82
CA TYR A 101 -18.61 -12.63 -3.10
C TYR A 101 -18.93 -11.13 -3.25
N VAL A 102 -19.21 -10.66 -4.47
CA VAL A 102 -19.65 -9.29 -4.74
C VAL A 102 -20.92 -8.94 -3.98
N ALA A 103 -21.91 -9.85 -3.93
CA ALA A 103 -23.14 -9.64 -3.18
C ALA A 103 -22.88 -9.42 -1.69
N ARG A 104 -21.96 -10.19 -1.08
CA ARG A 104 -21.54 -9.99 0.32
C ARG A 104 -20.87 -8.64 0.54
N LEU A 105 -20.01 -8.19 -0.37
CA LEU A 105 -19.38 -6.86 -0.28
C LEU A 105 -20.42 -5.74 -0.34
N ARG A 106 -21.39 -5.83 -1.26
CA ARG A 106 -22.50 -4.87 -1.36
C ARG A 106 -23.35 -4.86 -0.08
N ALA A 107 -23.68 -6.02 0.47
CA ALA A 107 -24.44 -6.13 1.72
C ALA A 107 -23.69 -5.49 2.91
N ARG A 108 -22.38 -5.77 3.06
CA ARG A 108 -21.55 -5.13 4.10
C ARG A 108 -21.49 -3.61 3.92
N THR A 109 -21.31 -3.15 2.69
CA THR A 109 -21.31 -1.72 2.36
C THR A 109 -22.62 -1.05 2.75
N ALA A 110 -23.75 -1.67 2.41
CA ALA A 110 -25.07 -1.16 2.77
C ALA A 110 -25.28 -1.13 4.29
N ALA A 111 -24.84 -2.17 5.01
CA ALA A 111 -24.93 -2.23 6.47
C ALA A 111 -24.14 -1.09 7.15
N TYR A 112 -22.92 -0.80 6.69
CA TYR A 112 -22.16 0.35 7.21
C TYR A 112 -22.85 1.68 6.94
N ARG A 113 -23.33 1.90 5.72
CA ARG A 113 -24.00 3.14 5.34
C ARG A 113 -25.33 3.35 6.07
N ALA A 114 -26.04 2.28 6.40
CA ALA A 114 -27.25 2.33 7.22
C ALA A 114 -26.97 2.86 8.64
N GLN A 115 -25.73 2.74 9.13
CA GLN A 115 -25.27 3.31 10.41
C GLN A 115 -24.64 4.71 10.25
N GLY A 116 -24.73 5.33 9.07
CA GLY A 116 -24.13 6.63 8.79
C GLY A 116 -22.61 6.61 8.58
N LEU A 117 -21.99 5.42 8.53
CA LEU A 117 -20.55 5.29 8.33
C LEU A 117 -20.21 5.41 6.84
N SER A 118 -19.20 6.24 6.54
CA SER A 118 -18.55 6.23 5.23
C SER A 118 -17.72 4.96 5.07
N VAL A 119 -17.55 4.49 3.83
CA VAL A 119 -16.77 3.28 3.56
C VAL A 119 -15.53 3.66 2.76
N VAL A 120 -14.37 3.20 3.23
CA VAL A 120 -13.10 3.23 2.52
C VAL A 120 -12.82 1.84 1.97
N LEU A 121 -12.48 1.74 0.69
CA LEU A 121 -12.20 0.46 0.05
C LEU A 121 -10.70 0.11 0.16
N ASP A 122 -10.38 -1.07 0.67
CA ASP A 122 -9.10 -1.74 0.40
C ASP A 122 -9.31 -2.74 -0.73
N THR A 123 -8.59 -2.56 -1.84
CA THR A 123 -8.83 -3.32 -3.07
C THR A 123 -8.33 -4.76 -3.01
N GLY A 124 -7.53 -5.15 -2.00
CA GLY A 124 -7.13 -6.55 -1.84
C GLY A 124 -6.07 -7.04 -2.82
N LEU A 125 -5.32 -6.12 -3.47
CA LEU A 125 -4.29 -6.47 -4.46
C LEU A 125 -3.13 -7.29 -3.85
N GLN A 126 -2.96 -7.24 -2.54
CA GLN A 126 -2.02 -8.04 -1.76
C GLN A 126 -2.43 -9.52 -1.62
N TYR A 127 -3.63 -9.89 -2.06
CA TYR A 127 -4.12 -11.27 -2.10
C TYR A 127 -4.34 -11.73 -3.55
N PRO A 128 -3.28 -11.79 -4.38
CA PRO A 128 -3.41 -12.15 -5.78
C PRO A 128 -3.90 -13.60 -5.91
N PRO A 129 -4.84 -13.90 -6.82
CA PRO A 129 -5.17 -15.28 -7.16
C PRO A 129 -3.95 -16.00 -7.76
N GLN A 130 -3.90 -17.32 -7.59
CA GLN A 130 -2.80 -18.15 -8.09
C GLN A 130 -2.54 -17.96 -9.59
N TRP A 131 -3.56 -17.74 -10.40
CA TRP A 131 -3.38 -17.54 -11.84
C TRP A 131 -2.60 -16.27 -12.20
N VAL A 132 -2.64 -15.21 -11.37
CA VAL A 132 -1.79 -14.01 -11.53
C VAL A 132 -0.35 -14.37 -11.21
N LEU A 133 -0.17 -15.15 -10.15
CA LEU A 133 1.10 -15.65 -9.69
C LEU A 133 1.74 -16.63 -10.68
N ASP A 134 0.95 -17.31 -11.52
CA ASP A 134 1.42 -18.23 -12.57
C ASP A 134 1.68 -17.53 -13.92
N LEU A 135 1.42 -16.22 -14.03
CA LEU A 135 1.78 -15.48 -15.23
C LEU A 135 3.31 -15.57 -15.47
N PRO A 136 3.76 -15.58 -16.74
CA PRO A 136 5.19 -15.64 -17.05
C PRO A 136 5.97 -14.51 -16.40
N ASP A 137 7.04 -14.86 -15.68
CA ASP A 137 7.92 -13.95 -14.94
C ASP A 137 7.17 -13.08 -13.89
N ALA A 138 6.10 -13.60 -13.28
CA ALA A 138 5.29 -12.85 -12.31
C ALA A 138 5.89 -12.77 -10.91
N ARG A 139 7.09 -13.30 -10.67
CA ARG A 139 7.76 -13.21 -9.37
C ARG A 139 8.88 -12.18 -9.43
N PHE A 140 9.01 -11.43 -8.34
CA PHE A 140 10.23 -10.70 -8.07
C PHE A 140 11.40 -11.68 -8.00
N VAL A 141 12.52 -11.28 -8.57
CA VAL A 141 13.76 -12.08 -8.56
C VAL A 141 14.86 -11.17 -8.04
N ASP A 142 15.64 -11.68 -7.08
CA ASP A 142 16.77 -10.94 -6.54
C ASP A 142 18.08 -11.17 -7.31
N GLN A 143 19.15 -10.48 -6.92
CA GLN A 143 20.45 -10.55 -7.61
C GLN A 143 21.08 -11.95 -7.57
N PHE A 144 20.65 -12.82 -6.66
CA PHE A 144 21.11 -14.20 -6.52
C PHE A 144 20.27 -15.18 -7.35
N GLY A 145 19.17 -14.71 -7.94
CA GLY A 145 18.23 -15.54 -8.70
C GLY A 145 17.13 -16.14 -7.84
N ALA A 146 17.04 -15.77 -6.54
CA ALA A 146 15.97 -16.23 -5.68
C ALA A 146 14.66 -15.53 -6.06
N ARG A 147 13.59 -16.32 -6.16
CA ARG A 147 12.24 -15.82 -6.42
C ARG A 147 11.57 -15.49 -5.10
N HIS A 148 10.89 -14.34 -5.03
CA HIS A 148 10.07 -14.01 -3.87
C HIS A 148 8.93 -15.02 -3.72
N THR A 149 8.78 -15.57 -2.52
CA THR A 149 7.68 -16.47 -2.16
C THR A 149 7.29 -16.23 -0.71
N ALA A 150 5.99 -16.14 -0.46
CA ALA A 150 5.41 -16.13 0.88
C ALA A 150 4.07 -16.87 0.85
N THR A 151 3.39 -16.95 1.99
CA THR A 151 2.01 -17.46 2.01
C THR A 151 1.04 -16.36 1.57
N THR A 152 0.00 -16.70 0.82
CA THR A 152 -0.98 -15.70 0.35
C THR A 152 -1.71 -15.04 1.51
N GLU A 153 -1.99 -15.81 2.57
CA GLU A 153 -2.66 -15.35 3.78
C GLU A 153 -1.90 -14.24 4.51
N SER A 154 -0.58 -14.17 4.35
CA SER A 154 0.24 -13.10 4.95
C SER A 154 0.05 -11.74 4.27
N GLY A 155 -0.53 -11.71 3.06
CA GLY A 155 -0.50 -10.52 2.20
C GLY A 155 0.89 -10.16 1.68
N GLU A 156 1.90 -11.03 1.88
CA GLU A 156 3.26 -10.81 1.40
C GLU A 156 3.56 -11.54 0.08
N ASN A 157 2.74 -12.52 -0.32
CA ASN A 157 2.93 -13.29 -1.56
C ASN A 157 2.46 -12.51 -2.79
N VAL A 158 3.23 -11.49 -3.18
CA VAL A 158 2.83 -10.53 -4.20
C VAL A 158 3.57 -10.74 -5.53
N PRO A 159 2.91 -10.48 -6.68
CA PRO A 159 3.54 -10.62 -7.99
C PRO A 159 4.43 -9.40 -8.30
N ASP A 160 5.36 -9.55 -9.25
CA ASP A 160 6.13 -8.44 -9.82
C ASP A 160 5.23 -7.51 -10.64
N ALA A 161 4.49 -6.63 -9.97
CA ALA A 161 3.70 -5.60 -10.64
C ALA A 161 4.55 -4.38 -11.02
N VAL A 162 5.80 -4.29 -10.54
CA VAL A 162 6.67 -3.15 -10.77
C VAL A 162 7.29 -3.21 -12.16
N TRP A 163 7.71 -4.36 -12.64
CA TRP A 163 8.30 -4.49 -13.98
C TRP A 163 7.46 -5.33 -14.93
N ASN A 164 6.62 -6.26 -14.46
CA ASN A 164 5.87 -7.13 -15.36
C ASN A 164 4.58 -6.46 -15.89
N PRO A 165 4.50 -6.15 -17.20
CA PRO A 165 3.31 -5.52 -17.76
C PRO A 165 2.07 -6.42 -17.75
N LYS A 166 2.23 -7.76 -17.77
CA LYS A 166 1.09 -8.69 -17.72
C LYS A 166 0.42 -8.66 -16.35
N VAL A 167 1.21 -8.56 -15.29
CA VAL A 167 0.70 -8.40 -13.91
C VAL A 167 -0.04 -7.06 -13.79
N ARG A 168 0.52 -5.96 -14.31
CA ARG A 168 -0.17 -4.65 -14.33
C ARG A 168 -1.51 -4.71 -15.08
N SER A 169 -1.54 -5.36 -16.24
CA SER A 169 -2.79 -5.56 -16.99
C SER A 169 -3.83 -6.34 -16.18
N ALA A 170 -3.42 -7.39 -15.47
CA ALA A 170 -4.31 -8.14 -14.58
C ALA A 170 -4.86 -7.29 -13.44
N GLN A 171 -4.01 -6.49 -12.77
CA GLN A 171 -4.43 -5.55 -11.73
C GLN A 171 -5.43 -4.52 -12.26
N ALA A 172 -5.16 -3.90 -13.42
CA ALA A 172 -6.05 -2.90 -14.01
C ALA A 172 -7.41 -3.49 -14.40
N ALA A 173 -7.42 -4.68 -15.01
CA ALA A 173 -8.65 -5.40 -15.34
C ALA A 173 -9.48 -5.73 -14.09
N TYR A 174 -8.82 -6.19 -13.03
CA TYR A 174 -9.46 -6.48 -11.75
C TYR A 174 -10.07 -5.21 -11.11
N LEU A 175 -9.30 -4.13 -11.01
CA LEU A 175 -9.78 -2.86 -10.45
C LEU A 175 -10.99 -2.33 -11.24
N SER A 176 -10.94 -2.38 -12.57
CA SER A 176 -12.05 -1.99 -13.45
C SER A 176 -13.30 -2.85 -13.19
N ALA A 177 -13.15 -4.17 -13.12
CA ALA A 177 -14.25 -5.09 -12.82
C ALA A 177 -14.85 -4.84 -11.42
N LEU A 178 -14.00 -4.55 -10.43
CA LEU A 178 -14.43 -4.24 -9.07
C LEU A 178 -15.18 -2.90 -9.01
N GLY A 179 -14.70 -1.88 -9.70
CA GLY A 179 -15.37 -0.58 -9.83
C GLY A 179 -16.73 -0.68 -10.53
N ALA A 180 -16.83 -1.48 -11.58
CA ALA A 180 -18.11 -1.77 -12.25
C ALA A 180 -19.08 -2.53 -11.34
N ALA A 181 -18.59 -3.51 -10.57
CA ALA A 181 -19.40 -4.34 -9.70
C ALA A 181 -19.86 -3.62 -8.42
N LEU A 182 -19.03 -2.77 -7.82
CA LEU A 182 -19.35 -2.12 -6.55
C LEU A 182 -19.86 -0.67 -6.71
N GLY A 183 -19.67 -0.08 -7.89
CA GLY A 183 -20.04 1.29 -8.20
C GLY A 183 -18.92 2.27 -7.91
N ARG A 184 -18.54 3.07 -8.92
CA ARG A 184 -17.41 4.01 -8.85
C ARG A 184 -17.52 5.03 -7.73
N GLY A 185 -18.74 5.53 -7.47
CA GLY A 185 -19.02 6.56 -6.45
C GLY A 185 -19.47 6.00 -5.10
N THR A 186 -19.31 4.70 -4.87
CA THR A 186 -19.80 4.04 -3.65
C THR A 186 -18.94 4.38 -2.42
N PHE A 187 -17.64 4.58 -2.63
CA PHE A 187 -16.65 4.73 -1.57
C PHE A 187 -16.25 6.20 -1.36
N SER A 188 -15.98 6.55 -0.10
CA SER A 188 -15.48 7.88 0.27
C SER A 188 -14.00 8.04 -0.07
N ALA A 189 -13.24 6.96 0.09
CA ALA A 189 -11.85 6.85 -0.32
C ALA A 189 -11.52 5.41 -0.76
N VAL A 190 -10.39 5.26 -1.45
CA VAL A 190 -9.81 3.98 -1.84
C VAL A 190 -8.35 3.96 -1.39
N ARG A 191 -7.98 2.88 -0.70
CA ARG A 191 -6.60 2.57 -0.32
C ARG A 191 -5.83 2.13 -1.56
N VAL A 192 -4.73 2.83 -1.82
CA VAL A 192 -3.87 2.64 -2.98
C VAL A 192 -2.53 2.09 -2.51
N GLY A 193 -2.47 0.77 -2.45
CA GLY A 193 -1.25 0.00 -2.33
C GLY A 193 -1.49 -1.35 -3.00
N GLY A 194 -0.45 -1.95 -3.55
CA GLY A 194 -0.59 -3.04 -4.52
C GLY A 194 0.40 -4.18 -4.35
N LEU A 195 1.20 -4.11 -3.28
CA LEU A 195 2.28 -5.04 -3.00
C LEU A 195 2.21 -5.46 -1.53
N LEU A 196 3.36 -5.64 -0.87
CA LEU A 196 3.48 -6.32 0.41
C LEU A 196 2.57 -5.67 1.47
N THR A 197 1.71 -6.50 2.07
CA THR A 197 0.70 -6.13 3.07
C THR A 197 -0.24 -5.00 2.65
N GLY A 198 -0.50 -4.84 1.35
CA GLY A 198 -1.37 -3.79 0.81
C GLY A 198 -0.70 -2.42 0.74
N GLU A 199 0.62 -2.34 0.90
CA GLU A 199 1.39 -1.09 0.89
C GLU A 199 2.17 -0.95 -0.42
N LEU A 200 2.62 0.28 -0.71
CA LEU A 200 3.46 0.58 -1.87
C LEU A 200 4.93 0.34 -1.52
N ARG A 201 5.35 -0.92 -1.54
CA ARG A 201 6.75 -1.33 -1.32
C ARG A 201 7.10 -2.63 -2.04
N LEU A 202 8.37 -2.77 -2.39
CA LEU A 202 8.94 -4.03 -2.84
C LEU A 202 8.99 -5.05 -1.68
N PRO A 203 9.17 -6.35 -1.96
CA PRO A 203 9.22 -7.35 -0.92
C PRO A 203 10.31 -7.10 0.12
N ARG A 204 10.10 -7.63 1.34
CA ARG A 204 11.15 -7.69 2.36
C ARG A 204 12.30 -8.56 1.87
N ASP A 205 13.43 -8.45 2.55
CA ASP A 205 14.61 -9.26 2.27
C ASP A 205 14.33 -10.77 2.36
N ALA A 206 14.65 -11.53 1.32
CA ALA A 206 14.31 -12.96 1.23
C ALA A 206 15.05 -13.81 2.26
N HIS A 207 16.19 -13.32 2.74
CA HIS A 207 17.11 -14.13 3.52
C HIS A 207 16.89 -14.06 5.03
N GLY A 208 16.03 -13.16 5.53
CA GLY A 208 15.59 -13.07 6.95
C GLY A 208 16.66 -12.81 8.01
N ALA A 209 17.89 -13.26 7.79
CA ALA A 209 19.11 -13.10 8.56
C ALA A 209 20.25 -12.63 7.65
N ILE A 210 21.30 -12.06 8.23
CA ILE A 210 22.50 -11.61 7.52
C ILE A 210 23.24 -12.83 6.99
N GLU A 211 23.44 -12.93 5.68
CA GLU A 211 24.44 -13.84 5.16
C GLU A 211 25.82 -13.22 5.47
N ALA A 212 26.55 -13.85 6.40
CA ALA A 212 27.77 -13.28 6.98
C ALA A 212 28.90 -13.03 5.97
N THR A 213 28.84 -13.68 4.81
CA THR A 213 29.89 -13.64 3.77
C THR A 213 29.72 -12.50 2.78
N THR A 214 28.49 -12.11 2.45
CA THR A 214 28.23 -11.07 1.43
C THR A 214 27.79 -9.75 2.04
N GLY A 215 27.21 -9.77 3.25
CA GLY A 215 26.66 -8.56 3.88
C GLY A 215 25.68 -7.82 2.97
N THR A 216 25.01 -8.52 2.06
CA THR A 216 24.05 -7.96 1.08
C THR A 216 22.71 -8.66 1.23
N GLY A 217 21.62 -7.93 1.01
CA GLY A 217 20.24 -8.42 1.11
C GLY A 217 19.58 -8.38 -0.26
N SER A 218 18.31 -8.80 -0.35
CA SER A 218 17.66 -8.94 -1.65
C SER A 218 17.32 -7.60 -2.32
N TRP A 219 17.88 -7.35 -3.50
CA TRP A 219 17.46 -6.32 -4.44
C TRP A 219 16.58 -6.93 -5.52
N TRP A 220 15.30 -6.59 -5.59
CA TRP A 220 14.28 -7.33 -6.36
C TRP A 220 14.15 -7.08 -7.88
N SER A 221 15.16 -6.49 -8.53
CA SER A 221 15.08 -6.01 -9.93
C SER A 221 15.76 -6.95 -10.94
N PHE A 222 15.67 -8.27 -10.73
CA PHE A 222 16.37 -9.26 -11.58
C PHE A 222 15.42 -10.21 -12.34
N SER A 223 14.12 -9.92 -12.35
CA SER A 223 13.20 -10.60 -13.27
C SER A 223 13.57 -10.25 -14.72
N ARG A 224 13.09 -11.05 -15.69
CA ARG A 224 13.32 -10.79 -17.12
C ARG A 224 12.91 -9.37 -17.51
N TYR A 225 11.74 -8.92 -17.06
CA TYR A 225 11.23 -7.58 -17.37
C TYR A 225 12.04 -6.48 -16.70
N ALA A 226 12.44 -6.68 -15.44
CA ALA A 226 13.29 -5.73 -14.72
C ALA A 226 14.63 -5.52 -15.42
N GLN A 227 15.30 -6.62 -15.78
CA GLN A 227 16.59 -6.59 -16.49
C GLN A 227 16.47 -5.97 -17.90
N ALA A 228 15.37 -6.22 -18.62
CA ALA A 228 15.13 -5.60 -19.92
C ALA A 228 15.04 -4.07 -19.86
N SER A 229 14.60 -3.51 -18.72
CA SER A 229 14.52 -2.06 -18.50
C SER A 229 15.72 -1.46 -17.76
N SER A 230 16.63 -2.29 -17.25
CA SER A 230 17.74 -1.84 -16.43
C SER A 230 18.76 -1.04 -17.26
N PRO A 231 19.27 0.10 -16.75
CA PRO A 231 20.34 0.85 -17.41
C PRO A 231 21.71 0.14 -17.30
N VAL A 232 21.81 -0.88 -16.45
CA VAL A 232 23.02 -1.67 -16.19
C VAL A 232 22.66 -3.17 -16.16
N PRO A 233 22.17 -3.73 -17.28
CA PRO A 233 21.69 -5.11 -17.33
C PRO A 233 22.81 -6.08 -16.95
N GLY A 234 22.49 -7.08 -16.11
CA GLY A 234 23.43 -8.06 -15.57
C GLY A 234 24.29 -7.57 -14.41
N TYR A 235 24.31 -6.27 -14.10
CA TYR A 235 25.01 -5.77 -12.92
C TYR A 235 24.26 -6.15 -11.64
N LYS A 236 24.94 -6.83 -10.73
CA LYS A 236 24.40 -7.36 -9.47
C LYS A 236 25.09 -6.68 -8.29
N PRO A 237 24.48 -5.68 -7.64
CA PRO A 237 25.07 -5.05 -6.46
C PRO A 237 25.37 -6.09 -5.37
N GLY A 238 26.53 -5.97 -4.73
CA GLY A 238 26.99 -6.93 -3.73
C GLY A 238 27.59 -8.24 -4.26
N VAL A 239 27.43 -8.53 -5.56
CA VAL A 239 27.98 -9.74 -6.22
C VAL A 239 29.07 -9.39 -7.23
N CYS A 240 28.81 -8.39 -8.07
CA CYS A 240 29.82 -7.88 -9.00
C CYS A 240 30.89 -7.09 -8.25
N PRO A 241 32.13 -7.00 -8.80
CA PRO A 241 33.11 -6.04 -8.31
C PRO A 241 32.51 -4.64 -8.24
N ARG A 242 32.84 -3.93 -7.16
CA ARG A 242 32.29 -2.62 -6.85
C ARG A 242 32.48 -1.64 -8.01
N ASP A 243 31.39 -1.02 -8.43
CA ASP A 243 31.37 0.03 -9.45
C ASP A 243 30.36 1.11 -9.04
N ARG A 244 30.88 2.22 -8.51
CA ARG A 244 30.06 3.30 -7.94
C ARG A 244 29.13 3.93 -8.97
N ALA A 245 29.53 3.99 -10.24
CA ALA A 245 28.70 4.54 -11.30
C ALA A 245 27.54 3.60 -11.64
N LYS A 246 27.80 2.29 -11.69
CA LYS A 246 26.74 1.29 -11.86
C LYS A 246 25.81 1.19 -10.66
N ASP A 247 26.33 1.30 -9.43
CA ASP A 247 25.53 1.36 -8.20
C ASP A 247 24.53 2.52 -8.24
N ALA A 248 25.01 3.72 -8.59
CA ALA A 248 24.14 4.90 -8.70
C ALA A 248 23.06 4.73 -9.77
N ARG A 249 23.42 4.22 -10.96
CA ARG A 249 22.46 3.99 -12.06
C ARG A 249 21.45 2.89 -11.72
N PHE A 250 21.89 1.83 -11.05
CA PHE A 250 21.03 0.76 -10.58
C PHE A 250 20.02 1.29 -9.56
N LEU A 251 20.50 1.96 -8.50
CA LEU A 251 19.63 2.43 -7.42
C LEU A 251 18.63 3.48 -7.91
N GLU A 252 19.05 4.39 -8.80
CA GLU A 252 18.14 5.35 -9.42
C GLU A 252 17.03 4.66 -10.22
N HIS A 253 17.37 3.68 -11.06
CA HIS A 253 16.38 2.89 -11.79
C HIS A 253 15.44 2.13 -10.85
N TYR A 254 15.98 1.54 -9.79
CA TYR A 254 15.24 0.77 -8.79
C TYR A 254 14.15 1.63 -8.12
N LEU A 255 14.54 2.79 -7.58
CA LEU A 255 13.63 3.72 -6.90
C LEU A 255 12.63 4.37 -7.88
N SER A 256 13.08 4.75 -9.09
CA SER A 256 12.20 5.25 -10.14
C SER A 256 11.16 4.23 -10.60
N SER A 257 11.48 2.94 -10.58
CA SER A 257 10.56 1.89 -11.03
C SER A 257 9.35 1.76 -10.09
N LEU A 258 9.55 1.88 -8.77
CA LEU A 258 8.42 1.89 -7.83
C LEU A 258 7.57 3.16 -8.00
N ALA A 259 8.17 4.32 -8.28
CA ALA A 259 7.42 5.53 -8.60
C ALA A 259 6.58 5.38 -9.89
N ALA A 260 7.13 4.73 -10.92
CA ALA A 260 6.37 4.42 -12.13
C ALA A 260 5.23 3.42 -11.87
N TYR A 261 5.41 2.48 -10.94
CA TYR A 261 4.34 1.61 -10.49
C TYR A 261 3.24 2.39 -9.74
N GLN A 262 3.61 3.34 -8.88
CA GLN A 262 2.65 4.25 -8.26
C GLN A 262 1.82 5.02 -9.28
N ASP A 263 2.46 5.59 -10.30
CA ASP A 263 1.76 6.33 -11.37
C ASP A 263 0.69 5.45 -12.04
N PHE A 264 1.08 4.22 -12.41
CA PHE A 264 0.17 3.22 -12.96
C PHE A 264 -0.99 2.92 -12.00
N LEU A 265 -0.68 2.61 -10.74
CA LEU A 265 -1.67 2.15 -9.78
C LEU A 265 -2.67 3.25 -9.43
N VAL A 266 -2.20 4.49 -9.23
CA VAL A 266 -3.07 5.65 -9.02
C VAL A 266 -3.97 5.88 -10.23
N GLY A 267 -3.41 5.81 -11.44
CA GLY A 267 -4.19 5.95 -12.68
C GLY A 267 -5.26 4.88 -12.82
N ALA A 268 -4.91 3.61 -12.58
CA ALA A 268 -5.84 2.47 -12.65
C ALA A 268 -6.95 2.58 -11.60
N THR A 269 -6.61 2.95 -10.36
CA THR A 269 -7.61 3.12 -9.30
C THR A 269 -8.53 4.31 -9.57
N ALA A 270 -8.01 5.45 -9.99
CA ALA A 270 -8.82 6.62 -10.37
C ALA A 270 -9.72 6.34 -11.59
N ALA A 271 -9.28 5.46 -12.48
CA ALA A 271 -10.07 4.98 -13.60
C ALA A 271 -11.20 4.02 -13.17
N ALA A 272 -11.14 3.41 -11.99
CA ALA A 272 -12.14 2.48 -11.47
C ALA A 272 -13.05 3.08 -10.39
N PHE A 273 -12.57 4.06 -9.64
CA PHE A 273 -13.27 4.61 -8.47
C PHE A 273 -13.15 6.14 -8.40
N SER A 274 -14.11 6.73 -7.69
CA SER A 274 -14.10 8.12 -7.27
C SER A 274 -13.79 8.21 -5.78
N GLY A 275 -13.51 9.42 -5.28
CA GLY A 275 -13.18 9.64 -3.87
C GLY A 275 -11.72 9.98 -3.67
N ASP A 276 -11.28 9.97 -2.42
CA ASP A 276 -9.88 10.21 -2.06
C ASP A 276 -9.06 8.95 -2.32
N LEU A 277 -7.79 9.12 -2.73
CA LEU A 277 -6.86 8.02 -2.93
C LEU A 277 -5.82 8.04 -1.81
N LEU A 278 -5.94 7.10 -0.87
CA LEU A 278 -5.03 6.97 0.28
C LEU A 278 -3.80 6.16 -0.17
N VAL A 279 -2.72 6.83 -0.57
CA VAL A 279 -1.52 6.14 -1.09
C VAL A 279 -0.63 5.71 0.07
N LEU A 280 -0.45 4.39 0.21
CA LEU A 280 0.04 3.76 1.43
C LEU A 280 1.57 3.57 1.43
N TYR A 281 2.24 4.27 2.33
CA TYR A 281 3.69 4.19 2.54
C TYR A 281 4.00 3.57 3.92
N PRO A 282 4.79 2.49 4.00
CA PRO A 282 5.21 1.90 5.26
C PRO A 282 6.49 2.50 5.83
N SER A 283 6.72 2.17 7.11
CA SER A 283 8.02 2.28 7.80
C SER A 283 8.61 3.70 7.78
N TYR A 284 9.87 3.80 8.20
CA TYR A 284 10.60 5.05 8.24
C TYR A 284 11.01 5.56 6.88
N ALA A 285 10.91 4.82 5.79
CA ALA A 285 11.33 5.26 4.46
C ALA A 285 12.79 5.76 4.35
N VAL A 286 13.22 6.05 3.12
CA VAL A 286 14.53 6.64 2.81
C VAL A 286 14.54 8.12 3.24
N ARG A 287 15.68 8.58 3.78
CA ARG A 287 15.92 9.93 4.29
C ARG A 287 16.99 10.68 3.46
N PRO A 288 17.09 12.01 3.60
CA PRO A 288 18.15 12.77 2.95
C PRO A 288 19.53 12.20 3.28
N GLY A 289 20.35 11.94 2.25
CA GLY A 289 21.68 11.35 2.40
C GLY A 289 21.74 9.83 2.26
N ASP A 290 20.65 9.09 2.51
CA ASP A 290 20.67 7.62 2.49
C ASP A 290 21.03 7.04 1.13
N VAL A 291 20.48 7.60 0.04
CA VAL A 291 20.79 7.15 -1.35
C VAL A 291 22.28 7.33 -1.65
N ALA A 292 22.85 8.48 -1.31
CA ALA A 292 24.27 8.76 -1.51
C ALA A 292 25.15 7.85 -0.62
N GLY A 293 24.73 7.65 0.63
CA GLY A 293 25.36 6.74 1.58
C GLY A 293 25.33 5.29 1.10
N ALA A 294 24.22 4.83 0.54
CA ALA A 294 24.07 3.48 0.00
C ALA A 294 25.01 3.25 -1.19
N VAL A 295 25.10 4.20 -2.13
CA VAL A 295 26.08 4.13 -3.24
C VAL A 295 27.52 4.16 -2.71
N ALA A 296 27.80 4.96 -1.68
CA ALA A 296 29.12 4.97 -1.03
C ALA A 296 29.42 3.66 -0.28
N ALA A 297 28.40 2.93 0.17
CA ALA A 297 28.47 1.61 0.79
C ALA A 297 28.31 0.44 -0.20
N ALA A 298 28.42 0.71 -1.51
CA ALA A 298 28.29 -0.28 -2.59
C ALA A 298 26.98 -1.09 -2.53
N LEU A 299 25.89 -0.44 -2.09
CA LEU A 299 24.55 -1.03 -1.96
C LEU A 299 24.51 -2.30 -1.09
N SER A 300 25.43 -2.41 -0.13
CA SER A 300 25.46 -3.47 0.88
C SER A 300 24.44 -3.26 1.99
N ARG A 301 24.14 -4.29 2.80
CA ARG A 301 23.32 -4.22 4.03
C ARG A 301 23.88 -3.25 5.07
N GLY A 302 25.16 -2.90 4.98
CA GLY A 302 25.77 -1.86 5.81
C GLY A 302 25.32 -0.44 5.45
N ALA A 303 24.55 -0.25 4.37
CA ALA A 303 23.96 1.04 4.06
C ALA A 303 22.98 1.50 5.15
N VAL A 304 22.95 2.80 5.41
CA VAL A 304 21.96 3.42 6.30
C VAL A 304 20.56 3.15 5.76
N ARG A 305 19.64 2.71 6.64
CA ARG A 305 18.25 2.36 6.30
C ARG A 305 18.15 1.39 5.12
N TYR A 306 19.02 0.39 5.09
CA TYR A 306 19.06 -0.63 4.04
C TYR A 306 17.68 -1.26 3.78
N SER A 307 16.94 -1.61 4.84
CA SER A 307 15.62 -2.22 4.72
C SER A 307 14.63 -1.33 3.96
N GLU A 308 14.64 -0.02 4.17
CA GLU A 308 13.80 0.93 3.45
C GLU A 308 14.25 1.07 1.98
N LEU A 309 15.56 1.09 1.73
CA LEU A 309 16.12 1.18 0.38
C LEU A 309 15.76 -0.02 -0.49
N VAL A 310 15.92 -1.26 0.01
CA VAL A 310 15.54 -2.46 -0.75
C VAL A 310 14.04 -2.60 -0.95
N GLN A 311 13.24 -1.98 -0.09
CA GLN A 311 11.79 -1.91 -0.28
C GLN A 311 11.38 -0.79 -1.26
N GLY A 312 12.33 0.00 -1.76
CA GLY A 312 12.11 1.06 -2.73
C GLY A 312 11.51 2.35 -2.14
N LEU A 313 11.58 2.54 -0.82
CA LEU A 313 10.81 3.56 -0.08
C LEU A 313 11.41 4.98 -0.16
N ASP A 314 11.75 5.47 -1.35
CA ASP A 314 12.07 6.88 -1.59
C ASP A 314 10.80 7.74 -1.55
N VAL A 315 10.24 7.91 -0.35
CA VAL A 315 8.94 8.59 -0.18
C VAL A 315 9.00 10.07 -0.54
N ALA A 316 10.17 10.72 -0.51
CA ALA A 316 10.31 12.09 -1.00
C ALA A 316 9.96 12.16 -2.50
N ARG A 317 10.52 11.22 -3.29
CA ARG A 317 10.16 11.05 -4.71
C ARG A 317 8.70 10.68 -4.88
N LEU A 318 8.19 9.70 -4.14
CA LEU A 318 6.82 9.19 -4.28
C LEU A 318 5.76 10.25 -3.95
N VAL A 319 5.96 11.02 -2.87
CA VAL A 319 5.07 12.11 -2.46
C VAL A 319 5.10 13.26 -3.48
N ALA A 320 6.26 13.60 -4.04
CA ALA A 320 6.35 14.61 -5.08
C ALA A 320 5.51 14.25 -6.33
N ARG A 321 5.39 12.96 -6.67
CA ARG A 321 4.54 12.51 -7.78
C ARG A 321 3.06 12.78 -7.54
N LEU A 322 2.58 12.68 -6.30
CA LEU A 322 1.17 12.87 -5.97
C LEU A 322 0.64 14.26 -6.34
N ALA A 323 1.49 15.29 -6.21
CA ALA A 323 1.14 16.66 -6.59
C ALA A 323 0.92 16.85 -8.09
N THR A 324 1.36 15.89 -8.93
CA THR A 324 1.18 15.94 -10.39
C THR A 324 -0.11 15.29 -10.86
N TYR A 325 -0.76 14.50 -10.00
CA TYR A 325 -1.97 13.77 -10.36
C TYR A 325 -3.21 14.67 -10.31
N ARG A 326 -4.15 14.45 -11.23
CA ARG A 326 -5.44 15.16 -11.26
C ARG A 326 -6.50 14.42 -10.43
N VAL A 327 -6.15 14.06 -9.20
CA VAL A 327 -6.99 13.29 -8.26
C VAL A 327 -6.80 13.86 -6.85
N ARG A 328 -7.72 13.54 -5.93
CA ARG A 328 -7.55 13.89 -4.51
C ARG A 328 -6.70 12.81 -3.84
N ALA A 329 -5.39 12.97 -3.91
CA ALA A 329 -4.45 12.07 -3.26
C ALA A 329 -4.21 12.47 -1.79
N VAL A 330 -4.14 11.47 -0.92
CA VAL A 330 -3.76 11.60 0.49
C VAL A 330 -2.48 10.81 0.70
N VAL A 331 -1.45 11.48 1.21
CA VAL A 331 -0.21 10.83 1.65
C VAL A 331 -0.55 10.02 2.90
N TYR A 332 -0.49 8.70 2.84
CA TYR A 332 -1.00 7.85 3.90
C TYR A 332 0.09 6.91 4.40
N SER A 333 0.17 6.68 5.71
CA SER A 333 1.17 5.79 6.27
C SER A 333 0.69 5.04 7.50
N THR A 334 1.25 3.85 7.67
CA THR A 334 1.21 3.13 8.94
C THR A 334 2.14 3.82 9.96
N TRP A 335 2.19 3.35 11.20
CA TRP A 335 3.12 3.86 12.22
C TRP A 335 2.88 5.32 12.66
N LEU A 336 1.62 5.74 12.78
CA LEU A 336 1.27 7.01 13.43
C LEU A 336 1.74 7.06 14.91
N ASP A 337 1.88 5.90 15.53
CA ASP A 337 2.47 5.63 16.85
C ASP A 337 3.99 5.43 16.84
N GLY A 338 4.64 5.38 15.66
CA GLY A 338 6.06 5.09 15.53
C GLY A 338 6.97 6.08 16.27
N PRO A 339 8.10 5.66 16.85
CA PRO A 339 8.94 6.57 17.63
C PRO A 339 9.46 7.76 16.81
N GLN A 340 9.63 8.89 17.50
CA GLN A 340 10.26 10.10 16.98
C GLN A 340 11.46 10.41 17.87
N PHE A 341 12.63 10.56 17.26
CA PHE A 341 13.91 10.69 17.97
C PHE A 341 14.42 12.14 18.03
N GLY A 342 13.74 13.06 17.33
CA GLY A 342 14.19 14.44 17.15
C GLY A 342 13.32 15.20 16.14
N THR A 343 13.82 16.34 15.67
CA THR A 343 13.12 17.23 14.73
C THR A 343 13.75 17.29 13.35
N ALA A 344 14.96 16.74 13.19
CA ALA A 344 15.62 16.58 11.91
C ALA A 344 14.94 15.47 11.11
N ASP A 345 14.99 15.55 9.79
CA ASP A 345 14.30 14.62 8.89
C ASP A 345 14.65 13.14 9.18
N GLY A 346 15.90 12.85 9.52
CA GLY A 346 16.36 11.51 9.91
C GLY A 346 15.67 10.93 11.15
N ASP A 347 15.20 11.79 12.04
CA ASP A 347 14.69 11.46 13.38
C ASP A 347 13.17 11.54 13.49
N LEU A 348 12.50 12.12 12.48
CA LEU A 348 11.04 12.20 12.44
C LEU A 348 10.42 10.81 12.35
N SER A 349 9.28 10.62 13.04
CA SER A 349 8.44 9.44 12.84
C SER A 349 7.94 9.35 11.39
N PRO A 350 7.52 8.18 10.91
CA PRO A 350 7.03 7.98 9.55
C PRO A 350 6.01 9.04 9.10
N VAL A 351 4.92 9.19 9.86
CA VAL A 351 3.86 10.15 9.51
C VAL A 351 4.32 11.60 9.63
N ALA A 352 5.18 11.95 10.60
CA ALA A 352 5.69 13.32 10.73
C ALA A 352 6.59 13.72 9.55
N TYR A 353 7.42 12.81 9.05
CA TYR A 353 8.22 13.06 7.86
C TYR A 353 7.36 13.20 6.60
N LEU A 354 6.36 12.34 6.44
CA LEU A 354 5.42 12.45 5.31
C LEU A 354 4.64 13.76 5.36
N ALA A 355 4.20 14.20 6.55
CA ALA A 355 3.56 15.50 6.72
C ALA A 355 4.51 16.66 6.36
N ARG A 356 5.80 16.55 6.71
CA ARG A 356 6.82 17.54 6.31
C ARG A 356 6.96 17.62 4.79
N LEU A 357 6.99 16.47 4.09
CA LEU A 357 7.07 16.41 2.62
C LEU A 357 5.79 16.91 1.93
N ALA A 358 4.63 16.59 2.49
CA ALA A 358 3.32 16.93 1.93
C ALA A 358 2.98 18.42 2.05
N ALA A 359 3.42 19.08 3.13
CA ALA A 359 3.11 20.48 3.43
C ALA A 359 3.42 21.48 2.29
N PRO A 360 4.64 21.53 1.71
CA PRO A 360 4.93 22.46 0.60
C PRO A 360 4.11 22.15 -0.66
N LEU A 361 3.63 20.91 -0.80
CA LEU A 361 2.80 20.47 -1.93
C LEU A 361 1.30 20.64 -1.68
N LYS A 362 0.91 21.12 -0.49
CA LYS A 362 -0.49 21.26 -0.03
C LYS A 362 -1.28 19.95 -0.16
N LEU A 363 -0.60 18.81 0.05
CA LEU A 363 -1.23 17.50 0.05
C LEU A 363 -1.80 17.18 1.43
N SER A 364 -2.95 16.51 1.43
CA SER A 364 -3.54 15.93 2.63
C SER A 364 -2.69 14.76 3.13
N VAL A 365 -2.67 14.57 4.45
CA VAL A 365 -1.94 13.48 5.10
C VAL A 365 -2.91 12.68 5.96
N GLY A 366 -2.77 11.36 5.95
CA GLY A 366 -3.48 10.47 6.84
C GLY A 366 -2.56 9.42 7.43
N GLY A 367 -3.07 8.65 8.38
CA GLY A 367 -2.33 7.50 8.87
C GLY A 367 -3.08 6.60 9.83
N GLU A 368 -2.42 5.51 10.17
CA GLU A 368 -2.90 4.50 11.11
C GLU A 368 -1.78 4.06 12.05
N ASN A 369 -2.16 3.49 13.20
CA ASN A 369 -1.21 2.87 14.11
C ASN A 369 -0.61 1.58 13.54
N SER A 370 0.50 1.14 14.11
CA SER A 370 1.08 -0.17 13.84
C SER A 370 0.21 -1.30 14.41
N SER A 371 0.33 -2.50 13.84
CA SER A 371 -0.38 -3.68 14.36
C SER A 371 -0.03 -4.00 15.81
N ASP A 372 1.20 -3.68 16.21
CA ASP A 372 1.75 -4.04 17.53
C ASP A 372 1.12 -3.20 18.65
N SER A 373 0.51 -2.06 18.31
CA SER A 373 -0.15 -1.16 19.26
C SER A 373 -1.67 -1.23 19.24
N ALA A 374 -2.25 -2.18 18.50
CA ALA A 374 -3.69 -2.32 18.27
C ALA A 374 -4.53 -2.40 19.56
N GLU A 375 -3.92 -2.81 20.68
CA GLU A 375 -4.57 -2.92 21.99
C GLU A 375 -4.04 -1.91 23.03
N ASP A 376 -3.16 -0.99 22.64
CA ASP A 376 -2.48 -0.05 23.55
C ASP A 376 -3.17 1.33 23.60
N LEU A 377 -3.78 1.64 24.74
CA LEU A 377 -4.42 2.93 25.01
C LEU A 377 -3.43 4.11 25.00
N ALA A 378 -2.17 3.90 25.42
CA ALA A 378 -1.15 4.95 25.37
C ALA A 378 -0.77 5.25 23.91
N ALA A 379 -0.64 4.22 23.08
CA ALA A 379 -0.43 4.38 21.65
C ALA A 379 -1.61 5.06 20.95
N LEU A 380 -2.86 4.71 21.32
CA LEU A 380 -4.04 5.43 20.84
C LEU A 380 -3.92 6.93 21.16
N ARG A 381 -3.67 7.29 22.42
CA ARG A 381 -3.51 8.70 22.84
C ARG A 381 -2.37 9.41 22.09
N LEU A 382 -1.26 8.72 21.86
CA LEU A 382 -0.15 9.25 21.06
C LEU A 382 -0.58 9.52 19.61
N CYS A 383 -1.28 8.58 18.98
CA CYS A 383 -1.83 8.75 17.64
C CYS A 383 -2.79 9.94 17.56
N GLN A 384 -3.64 10.11 18.56
CA GLN A 384 -4.57 11.23 18.66
C GLN A 384 -3.85 12.58 18.71
N GLN A 385 -2.87 12.70 19.61
CA GLN A 385 -2.07 13.91 19.77
C GLN A 385 -1.34 14.26 18.47
N ARG A 386 -0.70 13.27 17.84
CA ARG A 386 0.02 13.46 16.58
C ARG A 386 -0.91 13.81 15.42
N ALA A 387 -2.07 13.16 15.33
CA ALA A 387 -3.04 13.47 14.30
C ALA A 387 -3.49 14.92 14.35
N LYS A 388 -3.78 15.43 15.56
CA LYS A 388 -4.14 16.84 15.78
C LYS A 388 -2.96 17.76 15.44
N ALA A 389 -1.76 17.46 15.95
CA ALA A 389 -0.57 18.28 15.75
C ALA A 389 -0.14 18.39 14.28
N LEU A 390 -0.28 17.30 13.52
CA LEU A 390 0.06 17.23 12.10
C LEU A 390 -1.10 17.63 11.18
N GLY A 391 -2.30 17.86 11.72
CA GLY A 391 -3.48 18.23 10.94
C GLY A 391 -3.95 17.15 9.97
N LEU A 392 -3.90 15.87 10.38
CA LEU A 392 -4.26 14.75 9.51
C LEU A 392 -5.73 14.82 9.08
N SER A 393 -6.00 14.51 7.82
CA SER A 393 -7.36 14.47 7.25
C SER A 393 -8.02 13.11 7.40
N HIS A 394 -7.24 12.05 7.57
CA HIS A 394 -7.71 10.67 7.71
C HIS A 394 -6.93 9.97 8.81
N VAL A 395 -7.63 9.41 9.79
CA VAL A 395 -7.03 8.58 10.83
C VAL A 395 -7.81 7.31 11.00
N PHE A 396 -7.12 6.18 10.85
CA PHE A 396 -7.71 4.87 11.08
C PHE A 396 -6.99 4.15 12.21
N TRP A 397 -7.76 3.46 13.03
CA TRP A 397 -7.22 2.56 14.04
C TRP A 397 -7.23 1.12 13.51
N PHE A 398 -6.07 0.46 13.55
CA PHE A 398 -5.93 -0.94 13.22
C PHE A 398 -6.51 -1.82 14.33
N ASN A 399 -7.37 -2.76 13.92
CA ASN A 399 -8.13 -3.69 14.76
C ASN A 399 -9.36 -3.07 15.45
N ASP A 400 -10.56 -3.48 15.02
CA ASP A 400 -11.81 -3.06 15.63
C ASP A 400 -12.12 -3.80 16.94
N VAL A 401 -11.45 -4.93 17.22
CA VAL A 401 -11.72 -5.74 18.43
C VAL A 401 -11.50 -4.93 19.69
N THR A 402 -10.45 -4.11 19.76
CA THR A 402 -10.17 -3.26 20.92
C THR A 402 -11.21 -2.17 21.06
N VAL A 403 -11.64 -1.58 19.94
CA VAL A 403 -12.69 -0.56 19.89
C VAL A 403 -14.04 -1.14 20.32
N ASN A 404 -14.36 -2.37 19.91
CA ASN A 404 -15.62 -3.03 20.23
C ASN A 404 -15.66 -3.59 21.65
N ARG A 405 -14.52 -4.05 22.19
CA ARG A 405 -14.44 -4.58 23.56
C ARG A 405 -14.39 -3.49 24.63
N ASP A 406 -13.95 -2.29 24.26
CA ASP A 406 -13.82 -1.18 25.18
C ASP A 406 -14.53 0.08 24.63
N PRO A 407 -15.79 0.31 25.07
CA PRO A 407 -16.54 1.52 24.72
C PRO A 407 -15.86 2.83 25.16
N VAL A 408 -14.92 2.79 26.12
CA VAL A 408 -14.11 3.95 26.50
C VAL A 408 -13.09 4.24 25.40
N LEU A 409 -12.41 3.22 24.88
CA LEU A 409 -11.49 3.37 23.75
C LEU A 409 -12.19 3.89 22.49
N ALA A 410 -13.37 3.35 22.17
CA ALA A 410 -14.15 3.80 21.01
C ALA A 410 -14.53 5.27 21.12
N ARG A 411 -15.06 5.70 22.27
CA ARG A 411 -15.41 7.10 22.53
C ARG A 411 -14.18 8.00 22.63
N ALA A 412 -13.04 7.48 23.06
CA ALA A 412 -11.80 8.23 23.05
C ALA A 412 -11.38 8.51 21.60
N LEU A 413 -11.36 7.48 20.74
CA LEU A 413 -10.99 7.61 19.32
C LEU A 413 -11.89 8.60 18.58
N ALA A 414 -13.20 8.60 18.80
CA ALA A 414 -14.08 9.58 18.20
C ALA A 414 -13.86 11.02 18.73
N ARG A 415 -13.62 11.17 20.04
CA ARG A 415 -13.35 12.49 20.64
C ARG A 415 -12.06 13.15 20.18
N THR A 416 -11.13 12.40 19.61
CA THR A 416 -9.87 12.90 19.02
C THR A 416 -10.08 14.10 18.09
N PHE A 417 -11.22 14.13 17.40
CA PHE A 417 -11.51 15.10 16.35
C PHE A 417 -12.84 15.83 16.55
N ALA A 418 -13.44 15.69 17.75
CA ALA A 418 -14.48 16.61 18.16
C ALA A 418 -13.85 18.01 18.29
N PRO A 419 -14.50 19.06 17.76
CA PRO A 419 -13.99 20.43 17.78
C PRO A 419 -13.71 20.95 19.19
#